data_AF-A0A832XSF8-F1
#
_entry.id   AF-A0A832XSF8-F1
#
_cell.length_a   1.000
_cell.length_b   1.000
_cell.length_c   1.000
_cell.angle_alpha   90.00
_cell.angle_beta   90.00
_cell.angle_gamma   90.00
#
_symmetry.space_group_name_H-M   'P 1'
#
loop_
_entity.id
_entity.type
_entity.pdbx_description
1 polymer ?
#
loop_
_entity_poly.entity_id
_entity_poly.type
_entity_poly.pdbx_seq_one_letter_code
_entity_poly.pdbx_strand_id
1 'polypeptide(L)'
;MIRLPMFGRSQRSCTVVGAPSKQLPSWSDSMQLWLEADAGSSFSAAADRVWAGSAADVAVVELDDVHGQSEALSLVGLVDWILVRCSDWTMIPLENIVAAANGSGTRIAAAISSQVDLRGAAHALQHGVDALLLPEDEALWVEASSIAGERKSPDEAPSKSESTLLFAQITSIESGGVGERVCVDLIERLEEGEGMLIGSSANALALIHGETIPSEFVPTRPFRINAGAVHAYCLMADGSTCYLSELAAGDEVAISDVAGSLRSASIGRLKIERRPFLLIRFSNKVSGSGQVILQQAETVRLVGESGDVSVTELSVGEQIMIRFSSGMRHIGRGLEGEMNER
;
A
#
# COMPACT_ATOMS: atom_id res chain seq x y z
N MET A 1 6.55 -60.61 20.16
CA MET A 1 7.92 -60.25 20.60
C MET A 1 8.72 -59.92 19.35
N ILE A 2 8.69 -58.65 18.91
CA ILE A 2 9.49 -58.12 17.80
C ILE A 2 10.04 -56.78 18.28
N ARG A 3 11.36 -56.72 18.49
CA ARG A 3 12.09 -55.52 18.93
C ARG A 3 12.36 -54.64 17.71
N LEU A 4 11.86 -53.40 17.74
CA LEU A 4 12.26 -52.33 16.83
C LEU A 4 13.57 -51.68 17.34
N PRO A 5 14.57 -51.39 16.49
CA PRO A 5 15.80 -50.76 16.90
C PRO A 5 15.63 -49.24 17.08
N MET A 6 16.18 -48.72 18.18
CA MET A 6 16.27 -47.30 18.49
C MET A 6 17.29 -46.63 17.57
N PHE A 7 16.83 -45.73 16.70
CA PHE A 7 17.72 -44.84 15.93
C PHE A 7 18.13 -43.66 16.81
N GLY A 8 19.44 -43.56 17.06
CA GLY A 8 20.07 -42.45 17.78
C GLY A 8 19.93 -41.13 17.03
N ARG A 9 19.53 -40.08 17.75
CA ARG A 9 19.54 -38.69 17.27
C ARG A 9 20.98 -38.22 17.11
N SER A 10 21.47 -38.17 15.87
CA SER A 10 22.62 -37.35 15.49
C SER A 10 22.16 -35.90 15.37
N GLN A 11 22.51 -35.06 16.33
CA GLN A 11 22.44 -33.61 16.18
C GLN A 11 23.50 -33.21 15.14
N ARG A 12 23.09 -33.00 13.89
CA ARG A 12 23.86 -32.22 12.93
C ARG A 12 23.41 -30.78 13.07
N SER A 13 24.29 -29.92 13.60
CA SER A 13 24.14 -28.48 13.53
C SER A 13 24.18 -28.07 12.06
N CYS A 14 23.02 -27.72 11.50
CA CYS A 14 22.97 -26.98 10.24
C CYS A 14 23.44 -25.56 10.54
N THR A 15 24.74 -25.30 10.34
CA THR A 15 25.26 -23.95 10.26
C THR A 15 24.72 -23.36 8.96
N VAL A 16 23.70 -22.49 9.07
CA VAL A 16 23.28 -21.64 7.96
C VAL A 16 24.46 -20.72 7.68
N VAL A 17 25.20 -21.03 6.61
CA VAL A 17 26.19 -20.11 6.06
C VAL A 17 25.38 -18.92 5.56
N GLY A 18 25.47 -17.80 6.27
CA GLY A 18 24.79 -16.57 5.89
C GLY A 18 25.13 -16.22 4.45
N ALA A 19 24.10 -16.03 3.63
CA ALA A 19 24.28 -15.41 2.33
C ALA A 19 24.99 -14.06 2.55
N PRO A 20 25.98 -13.70 1.71
CA PRO A 20 26.64 -12.42 1.84
C PRO A 20 25.57 -11.32 1.76
N SER A 21 25.49 -10.47 2.79
CA SER A 21 24.70 -9.25 2.76
C SER A 21 25.24 -8.42 1.59
N LYS A 22 24.48 -8.35 0.48
CA LYS A 22 24.74 -7.34 -0.55
C LYS A 22 24.66 -5.99 0.16
N GLN A 23 25.80 -5.32 0.31
CA GLN A 23 25.80 -3.90 0.65
C GLN A 23 25.02 -3.20 -0.45
N LEU A 24 23.88 -2.60 -0.09
CA LEU A 24 23.14 -1.71 -0.97
C LEU A 24 24.12 -0.60 -1.40
N PRO A 25 24.28 -0.33 -2.69
CA PRO A 25 25.25 0.68 -3.13
C PRO A 25 24.87 2.05 -2.56
N SER A 26 25.88 2.84 -2.19
CA SER A 26 25.67 4.22 -1.75
C SER A 26 25.38 5.08 -2.97
N TRP A 27 24.10 5.24 -3.28
CA TRP A 27 23.67 6.00 -4.43
C TRP A 27 23.37 7.46 -4.06
N SER A 28 23.52 8.38 -5.01
CA SER A 28 23.00 9.75 -4.85
C SER A 28 21.46 9.74 -4.96
N ASP A 29 20.81 10.53 -4.11
CA ASP A 29 19.35 10.76 -4.12
C ASP A 29 18.90 11.82 -5.15
N SER A 30 19.84 12.34 -5.95
CA SER A 30 19.53 13.28 -7.03
C SER A 30 19.09 12.54 -8.30
N MET A 31 18.03 13.06 -8.93
CA MET A 31 17.55 12.59 -10.24
C MET A 31 18.66 12.67 -11.29
N GLN A 32 18.89 11.59 -12.02
CA GLN A 32 19.93 11.51 -13.05
C GLN A 32 19.40 11.93 -14.43
N LEU A 33 20.26 12.53 -15.24
CA LEU A 33 20.01 12.80 -16.65
C LEU A 33 20.81 11.83 -17.51
N TRP A 34 20.10 10.97 -18.24
CA TRP A 34 20.68 10.00 -19.15
C TRP A 34 20.55 10.49 -20.58
N LEU A 35 21.59 10.24 -21.38
CA LEU A 35 21.60 10.56 -22.81
C LEU A 35 21.33 9.32 -23.65
N GLU A 36 20.34 9.40 -24.54
CA GLU A 36 20.12 8.44 -25.61
C GLU A 36 20.96 8.82 -26.83
N ALA A 37 22.11 8.18 -26.99
CA ALA A 37 23.02 8.46 -28.10
C ALA A 37 23.95 7.27 -28.44
N ASP A 38 24.41 7.25 -29.69
CA ASP A 38 25.54 6.44 -30.13
C ASP A 38 26.87 7.10 -29.72
N ALA A 39 27.96 6.31 -29.64
CA ALA A 39 29.24 6.80 -29.10
C ALA A 39 29.80 8.02 -29.87
N GLY A 40 29.89 9.19 -29.20
CA GLY A 40 30.53 10.40 -29.73
C GLY A 40 29.79 11.74 -29.53
N SER A 41 28.65 11.75 -28.82
CA SER A 41 27.82 12.95 -28.61
C SER A 41 28.51 14.10 -27.85
N SER A 42 28.21 15.35 -28.23
CA SER A 42 28.59 16.55 -27.46
C SER A 42 27.82 16.70 -26.16
N PHE A 43 26.68 16.01 -25.99
CA PHE A 43 25.85 16.04 -24.78
C PHE A 43 26.38 15.12 -23.67
N SER A 44 27.32 14.23 -23.98
CA SER A 44 27.82 13.23 -23.01
C SER A 44 28.46 13.85 -21.77
N ALA A 45 28.94 15.09 -21.86
CA ALA A 45 29.55 15.81 -20.74
C ALA A 45 28.52 16.32 -19.72
N ALA A 46 27.26 16.50 -20.13
CA ALA A 46 26.16 16.92 -19.26
C ALA A 46 25.35 15.74 -18.70
N ALA A 47 25.54 14.54 -19.25
CA ALA A 47 24.83 13.33 -18.86
C ALA A 47 25.51 12.60 -17.70
N ASP A 48 24.73 12.14 -16.73
CA ASP A 48 25.20 11.22 -15.69
C ASP A 48 25.48 9.82 -16.26
N ARG A 49 24.77 9.44 -17.32
CA ARG A 49 24.91 8.15 -18.02
C ARG A 49 24.59 8.30 -19.50
N VAL A 50 25.35 7.59 -20.35
CA VAL A 50 25.01 7.43 -21.78
C VAL A 50 24.40 6.05 -21.98
N TRP A 51 23.21 5.99 -22.56
CA TRP A 51 22.48 4.76 -22.89
C TRP A 51 22.74 4.36 -24.35
N ALA A 52 23.53 3.31 -24.54
CA ALA A 52 23.89 2.77 -25.86
C ALA A 52 23.00 1.57 -26.28
N GLY A 53 21.78 1.47 -25.74
CA GLY A 53 20.79 0.45 -26.12
C GLY A 53 20.70 -0.78 -25.21
N SER A 54 21.72 -1.10 -24.41
CA SER A 54 21.64 -2.16 -23.39
C SER A 54 22.67 -1.99 -22.27
N ALA A 55 22.34 -2.48 -21.07
CA ALA A 55 23.27 -2.63 -19.95
C ALA A 55 22.82 -3.79 -19.05
N ALA A 56 23.76 -4.45 -18.36
CA ALA A 56 23.45 -5.63 -17.55
C ALA A 56 22.60 -5.35 -16.30
N ASP A 57 22.61 -4.11 -15.82
CA ASP A 57 21.88 -3.61 -14.66
C ASP A 57 20.50 -3.01 -15.01
N VAL A 58 20.16 -2.89 -16.31
CA VAL A 58 18.96 -2.20 -16.78
C VAL A 58 18.06 -3.17 -17.56
N ALA A 59 16.85 -3.40 -17.06
CA ALA A 59 15.77 -4.02 -17.83
C ALA A 59 15.00 -2.93 -18.60
N VAL A 60 14.76 -3.13 -19.90
CA VAL A 60 13.97 -2.21 -20.73
C VAL A 60 12.56 -2.76 -20.87
N VAL A 61 11.55 -1.94 -20.58
CA VAL A 61 10.14 -2.32 -20.69
C VAL A 61 9.38 -1.28 -21.50
N GLU A 62 8.62 -1.75 -22.49
CA GLU A 62 7.68 -0.92 -23.25
C GLU A 62 6.35 -0.84 -22.49
N LEU A 63 5.87 0.38 -22.24
CA LEU A 63 4.75 0.71 -21.38
C LEU A 63 3.55 1.18 -22.21
N ASP A 64 3.19 0.39 -23.22
CA ASP A 64 2.10 0.72 -24.15
C ASP A 64 0.76 0.08 -23.75
N ASP A 65 0.78 -0.92 -22.85
CA ASP A 65 -0.42 -1.63 -22.41
C ASP A 65 -0.29 -2.22 -20.98
N VAL A 66 -1.32 -2.95 -20.56
CA VAL A 66 -1.40 -3.61 -19.25
C VAL A 66 -0.34 -4.71 -19.09
N HIS A 67 0.09 -5.35 -20.18
CA HIS A 67 1.13 -6.38 -20.12
C HIS A 67 2.49 -5.77 -19.83
N GLY A 68 2.84 -4.68 -20.52
CA GLY A 68 4.06 -3.92 -20.25
C GLY A 68 4.13 -3.43 -18.79
N GLN A 69 3.01 -2.91 -18.27
CA GLN A 69 2.94 -2.51 -16.86
C GLN A 69 3.12 -3.73 -15.92
N SER A 70 2.49 -4.86 -16.21
CA SER A 70 2.61 -6.08 -15.41
C SER A 70 4.04 -6.64 -15.42
N GLU A 71 4.71 -6.58 -16.57
CA GLU A 71 6.12 -6.96 -16.71
C GLU A 71 7.01 -6.08 -15.85
N ALA A 72 6.89 -4.74 -15.96
CA ALA A 72 7.65 -3.81 -15.15
C ALA A 72 7.45 -4.07 -13.65
N LEU A 73 6.20 -4.25 -13.20
CA LEU A 73 5.88 -4.54 -11.81
C LEU A 73 6.50 -5.86 -11.32
N SER A 74 6.60 -6.87 -12.19
CA SER A 74 7.21 -8.16 -11.83
C SER A 74 8.73 -8.10 -11.63
N LEU A 75 9.38 -7.10 -12.22
CA LEU A 75 10.84 -6.89 -12.15
C LEU A 75 11.26 -6.08 -10.91
N VAL A 76 10.32 -5.37 -10.28
CA VAL A 76 10.56 -4.57 -9.08
C VAL A 76 11.12 -5.44 -7.95
N GLY A 77 12.24 -5.01 -7.37
CA GLY A 77 13.00 -5.73 -6.35
C GLY A 77 13.93 -6.83 -6.89
N LEU A 78 13.89 -7.13 -8.20
CA LEU A 78 14.74 -8.15 -8.83
C LEU A 78 15.90 -7.56 -9.63
N VAL A 79 15.74 -6.35 -10.17
CA VAL A 79 16.74 -5.66 -11.00
C VAL A 79 17.13 -4.32 -10.38
N ASP A 80 18.30 -3.81 -10.75
CA ASP A 80 18.80 -2.52 -10.24
C ASP A 80 18.05 -1.34 -10.90
N TRP A 81 17.83 -1.40 -12.22
CA TRP A 81 17.13 -0.38 -12.99
C TRP A 81 16.06 -0.97 -13.91
N ILE A 82 14.93 -0.28 -14.00
CA ILE A 82 13.93 -0.46 -15.05
C ILE A 82 13.91 0.83 -15.89
N LEU A 83 14.25 0.72 -17.16
CA LEU A 83 14.07 1.77 -18.16
C LEU A 83 12.71 1.58 -18.84
N VAL A 84 11.78 2.48 -18.55
CA VAL A 84 10.46 2.49 -19.19
C VAL A 84 10.48 3.34 -20.45
N ARG A 85 9.91 2.79 -21.52
CA ARG A 85 9.65 3.48 -22.79
C ARG A 85 8.16 3.48 -23.03
N CYS A 86 7.63 4.57 -23.56
CA CYS A 86 6.21 4.72 -23.77
C CYS A 86 5.98 5.42 -25.10
N SER A 87 5.25 4.78 -26.01
CA SER A 87 4.94 5.36 -27.31
C SER A 87 3.82 6.40 -27.23
N ASP A 88 2.91 6.28 -26.25
CA ASP A 88 1.85 7.22 -25.92
C ASP A 88 1.87 7.52 -24.41
N TRP A 89 2.55 8.61 -24.03
CA TRP A 89 2.87 8.92 -22.64
C TRP A 89 1.61 9.01 -21.76
N THR A 90 1.51 8.08 -20.81
CA THR A 90 0.46 8.08 -19.78
C THR A 90 1.06 8.07 -18.40
N MET A 91 0.60 8.98 -17.53
CA MET A 91 1.16 9.15 -16.19
C MET A 91 0.82 7.98 -15.26
N ILE A 92 -0.38 7.42 -15.38
CA ILE A 92 -0.88 6.39 -14.42
C ILE A 92 0.00 5.13 -14.40
N PRO A 93 0.37 4.52 -15.54
CA PRO A 93 1.26 3.36 -15.54
C PRO A 93 2.65 3.67 -14.96
N LEU A 94 3.19 4.85 -15.23
CA LEU A 94 4.47 5.29 -14.64
C LEU A 94 4.35 5.44 -13.12
N GLU A 95 3.31 6.12 -12.63
CA GLU A 95 3.06 6.29 -11.20
C GLU A 95 2.94 4.96 -10.47
N ASN A 96 2.27 3.97 -11.06
CA ASN A 96 2.15 2.62 -10.49
C ASN A 96 3.52 1.95 -10.32
N ILE A 97 4.40 2.10 -11.31
CA ILE A 97 5.75 1.52 -11.28
C ILE A 97 6.63 2.25 -10.26
N VAL A 98 6.59 3.59 -10.23
CA VAL A 98 7.31 4.41 -9.23
C VAL A 98 6.85 4.04 -7.81
N ALA A 99 5.54 3.92 -7.60
CA ALA A 99 4.98 3.51 -6.31
C ALA A 99 5.43 2.10 -5.89
N ALA A 100 5.55 1.17 -6.85
CA ALA A 100 6.05 -0.17 -6.60
C ALA A 100 7.54 -0.21 -6.28
N ALA A 101 8.33 0.58 -7.01
CA ALA A 101 9.78 0.64 -6.88
C ALA A 101 10.22 1.25 -5.53
N ASN A 102 9.39 2.11 -4.94
CA ASN A 102 9.71 2.78 -3.68
C ASN A 102 10.08 1.78 -2.56
N GLY A 103 11.29 1.90 -2.02
CA GLY A 103 11.81 1.02 -0.96
C GLY A 103 12.16 -0.42 -1.40
N SER A 104 11.98 -0.77 -2.68
CA SER A 104 12.34 -2.10 -3.22
C SER A 104 13.83 -2.24 -3.53
N GLY A 105 14.53 -1.12 -3.72
CA GLY A 105 15.92 -1.06 -4.19
C GLY A 105 16.07 -0.97 -5.72
N THR A 106 14.98 -1.18 -6.49
CA THR A 106 14.94 -0.94 -7.94
C THR A 106 14.70 0.54 -8.24
N ARG A 107 15.41 1.09 -9.24
CA ARG A 107 15.29 2.47 -9.71
C ARG A 107 14.62 2.56 -11.06
N ILE A 108 13.93 3.67 -11.31
CA ILE A 108 13.15 3.89 -12.53
C ILE A 108 13.79 4.96 -13.40
N ALA A 109 14.13 4.63 -14.64
CA ALA A 109 14.49 5.57 -15.68
C ALA A 109 13.33 5.68 -16.68
N ALA A 110 12.94 6.90 -17.08
CA ALA A 110 11.90 7.12 -18.09
C ALA A 110 12.45 7.76 -19.35
N ALA A 111 12.18 7.16 -20.51
CA ALA A 111 12.52 7.74 -21.80
C ALA A 111 11.52 8.84 -22.19
N ILE A 112 12.01 10.08 -22.32
CA ILE A 112 11.21 11.27 -22.60
C ILE A 112 11.69 11.92 -23.89
N SER A 113 10.76 12.13 -24.82
CA SER A 113 11.01 12.78 -26.11
C SER A 113 10.25 14.10 -26.29
N SER A 114 9.59 14.60 -25.25
CA SER A 114 8.70 15.76 -25.28
C SER A 114 8.76 16.53 -23.96
N GLN A 115 8.75 17.87 -24.05
CA GLN A 115 8.80 18.75 -22.87
C GLN A 115 7.56 18.62 -21.98
N VAL A 116 6.40 18.33 -22.58
CA VAL A 116 5.12 18.22 -21.87
C VAL A 116 5.15 17.10 -20.84
N ASP A 117 5.79 15.97 -21.20
CA ASP A 117 5.81 14.76 -20.38
C ASP A 117 6.91 14.79 -19.32
N LEU A 118 7.93 15.63 -19.54
CA LEU A 118 9.14 15.72 -18.73
C LEU A 118 8.84 16.09 -17.28
N ARG A 119 8.05 17.14 -17.05
CA ARG A 119 7.65 17.55 -15.70
C ARG A 119 6.75 16.51 -15.02
N GLY A 120 5.87 15.87 -15.79
CA GLY A 120 5.03 14.78 -15.30
C GLY A 120 5.89 13.65 -14.74
N ALA A 121 6.80 13.12 -15.54
CA ALA A 121 7.69 12.04 -15.13
C ALA A 121 8.61 12.42 -13.96
N ALA A 122 9.17 13.65 -13.98
CA ALA A 122 10.07 14.14 -12.94
C ALA A 122 9.39 14.38 -11.58
N HIS A 123 8.07 14.62 -11.57
CA HIS A 123 7.29 14.89 -10.36
C HIS A 123 6.20 13.85 -10.09
N ALA A 124 6.22 12.69 -10.75
CA ALA A 124 5.26 11.61 -10.54
C ALA A 124 5.18 11.27 -9.04
N LEU A 125 3.98 11.35 -8.46
CA LEU A 125 3.75 11.14 -7.03
C LEU A 125 4.63 12.00 -6.10
N GLN A 126 4.95 13.24 -6.47
CA GLN A 126 5.81 14.17 -5.70
C GLN A 126 7.27 13.71 -5.50
N HIS A 127 7.63 12.49 -5.90
CA HIS A 127 9.00 11.99 -6.00
C HIS A 127 9.22 11.25 -7.32
N GLY A 128 9.04 11.90 -8.48
CA GLY A 128 9.15 11.23 -9.78
C GLY A 128 10.40 10.41 -10.08
N VAL A 129 10.58 10.00 -11.33
CA VAL A 129 11.59 8.98 -11.70
C VAL A 129 13.02 9.28 -11.21
N ASP A 130 13.80 8.23 -11.00
CA ASP A 130 15.21 8.31 -10.59
C ASP A 130 16.11 8.82 -11.72
N ALA A 131 15.71 8.61 -12.98
CA ALA A 131 16.41 9.14 -14.14
C ALA A 131 15.49 9.51 -15.31
N LEU A 132 15.88 10.53 -16.06
CA LEU A 132 15.26 10.89 -17.34
C LEU A 132 16.22 10.51 -18.47
N LEU A 133 15.80 9.65 -19.38
CA LEU A 133 16.54 9.35 -20.61
C LEU A 133 16.05 10.29 -21.72
N LEU A 134 16.95 11.14 -22.22
CA LEU A 134 16.65 12.22 -23.15
C LEU A 134 17.43 12.05 -24.47
N PRO A 135 16.82 12.41 -25.61
CA PRO A 135 17.55 12.51 -26.88
C PRO A 135 18.49 13.73 -26.89
N GLU A 136 19.26 13.89 -27.97
CA GLU A 136 20.09 15.07 -28.23
C GLU A 136 19.26 16.31 -28.61
N ASP A 137 18.49 16.83 -27.65
CA ASP A 137 17.64 18.02 -27.81
C ASP A 137 17.97 19.07 -26.74
N GLU A 138 18.59 20.18 -27.16
CA GLU A 138 19.04 21.24 -26.26
C GLU A 138 17.92 21.80 -25.38
N ALA A 139 16.70 21.93 -25.91
CA ALA A 139 15.59 22.50 -25.18
C ALA A 139 15.10 21.54 -24.07
N LEU A 140 15.06 20.24 -24.34
CA LEU A 140 14.78 19.22 -23.31
C LEU A 140 15.87 19.20 -22.24
N TRP A 141 17.15 19.25 -22.62
CA TRP A 141 18.26 19.22 -21.69
C TRP A 141 18.29 20.44 -20.76
N VAL A 142 17.98 21.64 -21.27
CA VAL A 142 17.87 22.86 -20.46
C VAL A 142 16.74 22.74 -19.43
N GLU A 143 15.57 22.27 -19.85
CA GLU A 143 14.44 22.10 -18.93
C GLU A 143 14.71 21.01 -17.89
N ALA A 144 15.23 19.85 -18.31
CA ALA A 144 15.58 18.75 -17.42
C ALA A 144 16.60 19.14 -16.37
N SER A 145 17.62 19.93 -16.76
CA SER A 145 18.65 20.43 -15.85
C SER A 145 18.06 21.40 -14.82
N SER A 146 17.10 22.24 -15.20
CA SER A 146 16.37 23.10 -14.26
C SER A 146 15.64 22.26 -13.21
N ILE A 147 14.91 21.24 -13.64
CA ILE A 147 14.11 20.39 -12.75
C ILE A 147 14.98 19.53 -11.84
N ALA A 148 16.06 18.96 -12.37
CA ALA A 148 17.04 18.21 -11.58
C ALA A 148 17.70 19.09 -10.50
N GLY A 149 17.94 20.37 -10.80
CA GLY A 149 18.48 21.35 -9.85
C GLY A 149 17.48 21.83 -8.78
N GLU A 150 16.17 21.79 -9.06
CA GLU A 150 15.10 22.14 -8.11
C GLU A 150 14.83 21.03 -7.08
N ARG A 151 15.16 19.78 -7.43
CA ARG A 151 14.95 18.60 -6.59
C ARG A 151 15.99 18.54 -5.47
N LYS A 152 15.74 19.29 -4.40
CA LYS A 152 16.46 19.10 -3.13
C LYS A 152 16.09 17.74 -2.55
N SER A 153 17.09 17.06 -2.01
CA SER A 153 16.98 15.80 -1.27
C SER A 153 15.73 15.79 -0.38
N PRO A 154 14.96 14.70 -0.32
CA PRO A 154 13.97 14.52 0.72
C PRO A 154 14.73 14.64 2.05
N ASP A 155 14.45 15.70 2.81
CA ASP A 155 14.92 15.82 4.20
C ASP A 155 14.42 14.60 4.97
N GLU A 156 15.36 13.93 5.63
CA GLU A 156 15.20 12.87 6.63
C GLU A 156 13.94 12.02 6.50
N ALA A 157 14.09 10.84 5.89
CA ALA A 157 13.13 9.74 5.91
C ALA A 157 12.44 9.68 7.29
N PRO A 158 11.12 9.99 7.39
CA PRO A 158 10.40 9.69 8.60
C PRO A 158 10.43 8.18 8.72
N SER A 159 11.15 7.69 9.75
CA SER A 159 11.24 6.29 10.14
C SER A 159 9.89 5.62 9.94
N LYS A 160 9.84 4.48 9.23
CA LYS A 160 8.67 3.58 9.12
C LYS A 160 7.83 3.72 10.38
N SER A 161 6.77 4.53 10.32
CA SER A 161 6.02 4.80 11.54
C SER A 161 5.31 3.51 11.86
N GLU A 162 5.74 2.82 12.91
CA GLU A 162 4.99 1.68 13.43
C GLU A 162 3.61 2.20 13.81
N SER A 163 2.64 1.96 12.94
CA SER A 163 1.27 2.36 13.13
C SER A 163 0.73 1.57 14.31
N THR A 164 0.68 2.22 15.48
CA THR A 164 0.16 1.61 16.70
C THR A 164 -1.36 1.77 16.72
N LEU A 165 -2.09 0.75 17.18
CA LEU A 165 -3.50 0.90 17.46
C LEU A 165 -3.71 1.88 18.63
N LEU A 166 -4.75 2.70 18.54
CA LEU A 166 -5.08 3.69 19.55
C LEU A 166 -6.58 3.92 19.61
N PHE A 167 -7.04 4.56 20.68
CA PHE A 167 -8.43 4.93 20.84
C PHE A 167 -8.71 6.33 20.29
N ALA A 168 -9.82 6.46 19.56
CA ALA A 168 -10.37 7.75 19.13
C ALA A 168 -11.79 7.94 19.64
N GLN A 169 -12.12 9.20 19.94
CA GLN A 169 -13.43 9.60 20.40
C GLN A 169 -14.40 9.69 19.23
N ILE A 170 -15.58 9.09 19.35
CA ILE A 170 -16.68 9.32 18.41
C ILE A 170 -17.16 10.76 18.56
N THR A 171 -17.14 11.50 17.46
CA THR A 171 -17.54 12.91 17.40
C THR A 171 -18.92 13.11 16.80
N SER A 172 -19.37 12.23 15.90
CA SER A 172 -20.74 12.23 15.39
C SER A 172 -21.19 10.84 14.93
N ILE A 173 -22.49 10.62 15.02
CA ILE A 173 -23.19 9.43 14.49
C ILE A 173 -24.39 9.96 13.71
N GLU A 174 -24.40 9.71 12.40
CA GLU A 174 -25.41 10.22 11.47
C GLU A 174 -25.99 9.08 10.63
N SER A 175 -27.17 9.28 10.04
CA SER A 175 -27.68 8.34 9.03
C SER A 175 -26.80 8.39 7.78
N GLY A 176 -26.24 7.24 7.40
CA GLY A 176 -25.42 7.07 6.19
C GLY A 176 -26.23 6.73 4.93
N GLY A 177 -27.56 6.72 5.01
CA GLY A 177 -28.43 6.34 3.90
C GLY A 177 -28.45 4.84 3.62
N VAL A 178 -28.83 4.46 2.39
CA VAL A 178 -28.89 3.05 1.94
C VAL A 178 -27.89 2.83 0.82
N GLY A 179 -26.92 1.95 1.04
CA GLY A 179 -25.83 1.67 0.11
C GLY A 179 -25.54 0.18 0.01
N GLU A 180 -24.46 -0.19 -0.67
CA GLU A 180 -23.97 -1.57 -0.77
C GLU A 180 -22.98 -1.86 0.36
N ARG A 181 -23.27 -2.91 1.14
CA ARG A 181 -22.42 -3.40 2.23
C ARG A 181 -21.68 -4.64 1.80
N VAL A 182 -20.38 -4.67 2.04
CA VAL A 182 -19.53 -5.85 1.89
C VAL A 182 -19.46 -6.59 3.22
N CYS A 183 -19.76 -7.89 3.22
CA CYS A 183 -19.30 -8.82 4.25
C CYS A 183 -18.13 -9.63 3.70
N VAL A 184 -17.11 -9.81 4.53
CA VAL A 184 -15.96 -10.64 4.24
C VAL A 184 -16.12 -11.94 5.02
N ASP A 185 -16.20 -13.07 4.32
CA ASP A 185 -16.10 -14.41 4.90
C ASP A 185 -14.69 -14.94 4.65
N LEU A 186 -13.97 -15.21 5.73
CA LEU A 186 -12.64 -15.81 5.71
C LEU A 186 -12.73 -17.34 5.62
N ILE A 187 -11.65 -17.98 5.19
CA ILE A 187 -11.53 -19.45 5.17
C ILE A 187 -11.14 -20.05 6.53
N GLU A 188 -10.88 -19.20 7.52
CA GLU A 188 -10.50 -19.56 8.88
C GLU A 188 -11.35 -18.83 9.91
N ARG A 189 -11.21 -19.21 11.18
CA ARG A 189 -11.96 -18.60 12.26
C ARG A 189 -11.24 -17.38 12.84
N LEU A 190 -12.05 -16.46 13.32
CA LEU A 190 -11.68 -15.31 14.14
C LEU A 190 -11.88 -15.67 15.61
N GLU A 191 -10.95 -15.24 16.43
CA GLU A 191 -11.07 -15.22 17.88
C GLU A 191 -11.87 -13.99 18.35
N GLU A 192 -12.33 -14.00 19.59
CA GLU A 192 -12.94 -12.81 20.19
C GLU A 192 -11.91 -11.67 20.28
N GLY A 193 -12.31 -10.46 19.87
CA GLY A 193 -11.45 -9.29 19.80
C GLY A 193 -10.68 -9.15 18.48
N GLU A 194 -10.79 -10.13 17.58
CA GLU A 194 -10.21 -10.02 16.24
C GLU A 194 -11.16 -9.36 15.23
N GLY A 195 -10.57 -8.67 14.27
CA GLY A 195 -11.32 -7.95 13.24
C GLY A 195 -10.46 -7.46 12.09
N MET A 196 -11.08 -6.69 11.20
CA MET A 196 -10.40 -6.01 10.10
C MET A 196 -10.34 -4.51 10.36
N LEU A 197 -9.23 -3.89 9.96
CA LEU A 197 -9.06 -2.44 10.01
C LEU A 197 -9.64 -1.80 8.75
N ILE A 198 -10.71 -1.03 8.91
CA ILE A 198 -11.52 -0.49 7.81
C ILE A 198 -11.90 0.97 8.06
N GLY A 199 -11.81 1.82 7.05
CA GLY A 199 -12.19 3.23 7.16
C GLY A 199 -12.46 3.87 5.80
N SER A 200 -13.13 5.02 5.78
CA SER A 200 -13.34 5.77 4.54
C SER A 200 -12.06 6.45 4.03
N SER A 201 -11.00 6.48 4.86
CA SER A 201 -9.66 6.93 4.48
C SER A 201 -8.66 5.83 4.76
N ALA A 202 -7.72 5.63 3.83
CA ALA A 202 -6.67 4.63 3.96
C ALA A 202 -5.73 4.88 5.16
N ASN A 203 -5.71 6.12 5.64
CA ASN A 203 -4.89 6.56 6.77
C ASN A 203 -5.63 6.57 8.10
N ALA A 204 -6.95 6.32 8.12
CA ALA A 204 -7.77 6.37 9.33
C ALA A 204 -8.76 5.19 9.35
N LEU A 205 -8.30 4.05 9.86
CA LEU A 205 -9.05 2.79 9.84
C LEU A 205 -9.58 2.47 11.24
N ALA A 206 -10.84 2.05 11.37
CA ALA A 206 -11.43 1.54 12.59
C ALA A 206 -11.37 0.01 12.64
N LEU A 207 -11.19 -0.57 13.82
CA LEU A 207 -11.19 -2.02 14.00
C LEU A 207 -12.64 -2.54 14.05
N ILE A 208 -13.07 -3.18 12.95
CA ILE A 208 -14.39 -3.79 12.79
C ILE A 208 -14.29 -5.24 13.26
N HIS A 209 -14.97 -5.54 14.34
CA HIS A 209 -14.91 -6.84 15.02
C HIS A 209 -15.62 -7.94 14.22
N GLY A 210 -15.12 -9.17 14.33
CA GLY A 210 -15.72 -10.36 13.73
C GLY A 210 -17.09 -10.72 14.32
N GLU A 211 -17.91 -11.49 13.60
CA GLU A 211 -19.20 -11.99 14.10
C GLU A 211 -18.99 -13.18 15.07
N THR A 212 -18.19 -12.97 16.12
CA THR A 212 -17.79 -13.94 17.14
C THR A 212 -18.62 -13.84 18.42
N ILE A 213 -19.27 -12.70 18.68
CA ILE A 213 -20.15 -12.48 19.83
C ILE A 213 -21.60 -12.86 19.48
N PRO A 214 -22.26 -13.73 20.27
CA PRO A 214 -23.66 -14.11 20.03
C PRO A 214 -24.60 -12.92 20.24
N SER A 215 -25.62 -12.81 19.37
CA SER A 215 -26.76 -11.91 19.60
C SER A 215 -27.99 -12.72 20.02
N GLU A 216 -29.00 -12.03 20.56
CA GLU A 216 -30.26 -12.68 20.99
C GLU A 216 -31.00 -13.38 19.84
N PHE A 217 -30.79 -12.92 18.61
CA PHE A 217 -31.59 -13.32 17.45
C PHE A 217 -30.80 -14.11 16.39
N VAL A 218 -29.46 -14.10 16.42
CA VAL A 218 -28.63 -14.66 15.35
C VAL A 218 -27.43 -15.42 15.93
N PRO A 219 -27.17 -16.67 15.49
CA PRO A 219 -25.97 -17.39 15.89
C PRO A 219 -24.72 -16.75 15.28
N THR A 220 -23.59 -16.92 15.96
CA THR A 220 -22.31 -16.39 15.52
C THR A 220 -21.83 -17.04 14.22
N ARG A 221 -21.05 -16.27 13.46
CA ARG A 221 -20.32 -16.75 12.29
C ARG A 221 -18.88 -16.30 12.51
N PRO A 222 -18.09 -17.05 13.29
CA PRO A 222 -16.74 -16.64 13.71
C PRO A 222 -15.73 -16.76 12.57
N PHE A 223 -16.13 -16.51 11.33
CA PHE A 223 -15.32 -16.41 10.11
C PHE A 223 -15.76 -15.19 9.28
N ARG A 224 -16.77 -14.44 9.75
CA ARG A 224 -17.40 -13.32 9.04
C ARG A 224 -17.07 -12.00 9.70
N ILE A 225 -16.80 -10.99 8.89
CA ILE A 225 -16.73 -9.59 9.30
C ILE A 225 -17.75 -8.79 8.50
N ASN A 226 -18.57 -8.00 9.20
CA ASN A 226 -19.52 -7.07 8.59
C ASN A 226 -18.77 -5.76 8.24
N ALA A 227 -17.89 -5.85 7.23
CA ALA A 227 -16.81 -4.91 6.94
C ALA A 227 -17.23 -3.43 6.80
N GLY A 228 -18.12 -3.10 5.87
CA GLY A 228 -18.50 -1.70 5.64
C GLY A 228 -19.11 -1.44 4.26
N ALA A 229 -19.22 -0.17 3.90
CA ALA A 229 -19.64 0.26 2.57
C ALA A 229 -18.56 0.00 1.51
N VAL A 230 -18.96 -0.26 0.26
CA VAL A 230 -18.07 -0.64 -0.85
C VAL A 230 -16.87 0.29 -1.10
N HIS A 231 -16.99 1.59 -0.79
CA HIS A 231 -15.92 2.58 -0.98
C HIS A 231 -14.88 2.60 0.15
N ALA A 232 -15.10 1.89 1.26
CA ALA A 232 -14.18 1.92 2.38
C ALA A 232 -12.87 1.19 2.02
N TYR A 233 -11.76 1.66 2.58
CA TYR A 233 -10.49 0.97 2.53
C TYR A 233 -10.40 -0.09 3.62
N CYS A 234 -9.69 -1.19 3.35
CA CYS A 234 -9.25 -2.15 4.36
C CYS A 234 -7.74 -2.37 4.33
N LEU A 235 -7.14 -2.74 5.46
CA LEU A 235 -5.72 -3.13 5.53
C LEU A 235 -5.50 -4.54 4.98
N MET A 236 -4.58 -4.67 4.01
CA MET A 236 -4.16 -5.94 3.41
C MET A 236 -3.05 -6.58 4.24
N ALA A 237 -2.84 -7.89 4.06
CA ALA A 237 -1.82 -8.64 4.81
C ALA A 237 -0.37 -8.12 4.57
N ASP A 238 -0.12 -7.52 3.41
CA ASP A 238 1.17 -6.92 3.04
C ASP A 238 1.38 -5.49 3.59
N GLY A 239 0.39 -4.95 4.33
CA GLY A 239 0.42 -3.60 4.90
C GLY A 239 -0.06 -2.48 3.95
N SER A 240 -0.42 -2.81 2.71
CA SER A 240 -1.13 -1.90 1.81
C SER A 240 -2.62 -1.79 2.20
N THR A 241 -3.36 -0.90 1.54
CA THR A 241 -4.81 -0.74 1.77
C THR A 241 -5.59 -0.79 0.46
N CYS A 242 -6.54 -1.68 0.28
CA CYS A 242 -7.38 -1.70 -0.93
C CYS A 242 -8.80 -1.23 -0.63
N TYR A 243 -9.57 -0.88 -1.66
CA TYR A 243 -11.01 -0.69 -1.48
C TYR A 243 -11.73 -2.02 -1.24
N LEU A 244 -12.78 -2.01 -0.41
CA LEU A 244 -13.62 -3.19 -0.20
C LEU A 244 -14.29 -3.68 -1.50
N SER A 245 -14.52 -2.79 -2.46
CA SER A 245 -15.04 -3.14 -3.80
C SER A 245 -14.05 -3.88 -4.69
N GLU A 246 -12.75 -3.81 -4.39
CA GLU A 246 -11.68 -4.42 -5.19
C GLU A 246 -11.27 -5.80 -4.67
N LEU A 247 -11.69 -6.15 -3.44
CA LEU A 247 -11.41 -7.46 -2.86
C LEU A 247 -11.99 -8.58 -3.73
N ALA A 248 -11.25 -9.67 -3.80
CA ALA A 248 -11.64 -10.93 -4.42
C ALA A 248 -11.49 -12.09 -3.44
N ALA A 249 -12.15 -13.22 -3.75
CA ALA A 249 -11.86 -14.46 -3.06
C ALA A 249 -10.42 -14.92 -3.38
N GLY A 250 -9.68 -15.30 -2.35
CA GLY A 250 -8.25 -15.63 -2.43
C GLY A 250 -7.33 -14.53 -1.95
N ASP A 251 -7.79 -13.28 -1.88
CA ASP A 251 -6.97 -12.17 -1.36
C ASP A 251 -6.67 -12.38 0.13
N GLU A 252 -5.48 -11.93 0.55
CA GLU A 252 -5.03 -12.00 1.94
C GLU A 252 -5.18 -10.63 2.62
N VAL A 253 -6.02 -10.58 3.65
CA VAL A 253 -6.27 -9.37 4.46
C VAL A 253 -5.58 -9.45 5.80
N ALA A 254 -5.29 -8.29 6.39
CA ALA A 254 -4.78 -8.21 7.75
C ALA A 254 -5.93 -8.34 8.76
N ILE A 255 -5.80 -9.32 9.65
CA ILE A 255 -6.63 -9.48 10.84
C ILE A 255 -5.85 -8.93 12.02
N SER A 256 -6.46 -8.00 12.75
CA SER A 256 -5.88 -7.39 13.93
C SER A 256 -6.61 -7.85 15.18
N ASP A 257 -5.86 -8.13 16.24
CA ASP A 257 -6.39 -8.23 17.59
C ASP A 257 -6.42 -6.86 18.29
N VAL A 258 -6.93 -6.83 19.53
CA VAL A 258 -6.99 -5.63 20.37
C VAL A 258 -5.62 -5.15 20.87
N ALA A 259 -4.59 -5.99 20.80
CA ALA A 259 -3.21 -5.64 21.16
C ALA A 259 -2.46 -5.02 19.97
N GLY A 260 -3.04 -5.04 18.76
CA GLY A 260 -2.42 -4.57 17.53
C GLY A 260 -1.56 -5.60 16.83
N SER A 261 -1.59 -6.87 17.26
CA SER A 261 -0.94 -7.96 16.54
C SER A 261 -1.68 -8.18 15.22
N LEU A 262 -0.92 -8.26 14.13
CA LEU A 262 -1.46 -8.55 12.81
C LEU A 262 -1.13 -10.00 12.41
N ARG A 263 -2.13 -10.67 11.83
CA ARG A 263 -1.96 -11.93 11.10
C ARG A 263 -2.66 -11.85 9.75
N SER A 264 -2.25 -12.66 8.78
CA SER A 264 -2.97 -12.78 7.51
C SER A 264 -4.15 -13.75 7.62
N ALA A 265 -5.18 -13.51 6.82
CA ALA A 265 -6.25 -14.47 6.56
C ALA A 265 -6.75 -14.35 5.11
N SER A 266 -7.01 -15.48 4.47
CA SER A 266 -7.52 -15.49 3.09
C SER A 266 -9.05 -15.36 3.05
N ILE A 267 -9.53 -14.58 2.08
CA ILE A 267 -10.95 -14.40 1.83
C ILE A 267 -11.51 -15.63 1.10
N GLY A 268 -12.54 -16.25 1.68
CA GLY A 268 -13.29 -17.34 1.04
C GLY A 268 -14.46 -16.85 0.21
N ARG A 269 -15.18 -15.82 0.68
CA ARG A 269 -16.34 -15.24 -0.02
C ARG A 269 -16.59 -13.80 0.37
N LEU A 270 -16.99 -12.99 -0.59
CA LEU A 270 -17.54 -11.65 -0.38
C LEU A 270 -19.04 -11.67 -0.60
N LYS A 271 -19.80 -11.09 0.33
CA LYS A 271 -21.26 -10.94 0.20
C LYS A 271 -21.62 -9.46 0.15
N ILE A 272 -22.07 -9.01 -1.01
CA ILE A 272 -22.49 -7.62 -1.25
C ILE A 272 -24.02 -7.55 -1.23
N GLU A 273 -24.59 -6.70 -0.38
CA GLU A 273 -26.04 -6.48 -0.31
C GLU A 273 -26.39 -5.06 0.12
N ARG A 274 -27.57 -4.55 -0.30
CA ARG A 274 -27.99 -3.20 0.07
C ARG A 274 -28.55 -3.13 1.49
N ARG A 275 -28.03 -2.21 2.31
CA ARG A 275 -28.39 -2.06 3.73
C ARG A 275 -28.43 -0.58 4.15
N PRO A 276 -29.20 -0.23 5.19
CA PRO A 276 -29.08 1.07 5.85
C PRO A 276 -27.75 1.18 6.59
N PHE A 277 -27.16 2.37 6.58
CA PHE A 277 -25.86 2.67 7.15
C PHE A 277 -25.93 3.74 8.24
N LEU A 278 -24.96 3.71 9.14
CA LEU A 278 -24.56 4.81 9.99
C LEU A 278 -23.23 5.37 9.48
N LEU A 279 -23.12 6.70 9.42
CA LEU A 279 -21.86 7.41 9.26
C LEU A 279 -21.33 7.75 10.65
N ILE A 280 -20.17 7.18 11.00
CA ILE A 280 -19.54 7.35 12.29
C ILE A 280 -18.25 8.15 12.08
N ARG A 281 -18.17 9.35 12.66
CA ARG A 281 -16.97 10.18 12.65
C ARG A 281 -16.25 10.04 13.99
N PHE A 282 -14.92 9.99 13.94
CA PHE A 282 -14.08 9.86 15.12
C PHE A 282 -12.86 10.76 15.02
N SER A 283 -12.31 11.16 16.17
CA SER A 283 -11.07 11.91 16.22
C SER A 283 -10.21 11.55 17.42
N ASN A 284 -8.90 11.64 17.21
CA ASN A 284 -7.90 11.59 18.25
C ASN A 284 -7.13 12.92 18.23
N LYS A 285 -6.91 13.51 19.41
CA LYS A 285 -6.29 14.83 19.54
C LYS A 285 -4.87 14.92 18.97
N VAL A 286 -4.17 13.79 18.85
CA VAL A 286 -2.79 13.70 18.38
C VAL A 286 -2.74 13.25 16.93
N SER A 287 -3.56 12.27 16.55
CA SER A 287 -3.41 11.55 15.28
C SER A 287 -4.37 12.01 14.16
N GLY A 288 -5.33 12.88 14.47
CA GLY A 288 -6.26 13.44 13.49
C GLY A 288 -7.68 12.89 13.58
N SER A 289 -8.42 12.97 12.47
CA SER A 289 -9.82 12.57 12.38
C SER A 289 -10.05 11.59 11.24
N GLY A 290 -11.05 10.74 11.40
CA GLY A 290 -11.48 9.80 10.37
C GLY A 290 -12.99 9.56 10.42
N GLN A 291 -13.45 8.73 9.49
CA GLN A 291 -14.83 8.29 9.45
C GLN A 291 -14.92 6.87 8.90
N VAL A 292 -15.98 6.17 9.30
CA VAL A 292 -16.34 4.86 8.75
C VAL A 292 -17.86 4.80 8.53
N ILE A 293 -18.28 4.10 7.49
CA ILE A 293 -19.70 3.90 7.16
C ILE A 293 -20.03 2.42 7.33
N LEU A 294 -20.83 2.11 8.36
CA LEU A 294 -21.11 0.74 8.80
C LEU A 294 -22.62 0.47 8.81
N GLN A 295 -23.01 -0.75 8.48
CA GLN A 295 -24.43 -1.09 8.45
C GLN A 295 -25.05 -0.85 9.84
N GLN A 296 -26.23 -0.26 9.87
CA GLN A 296 -27.04 -0.16 11.08
C GLN A 296 -27.63 -1.54 11.45
N ALA A 297 -26.88 -2.35 12.20
CA ALA A 297 -27.34 -3.64 12.74
C ALA A 297 -26.52 -4.06 13.97
N GLU A 298 -27.15 -4.80 14.88
CA GLU A 298 -26.57 -5.25 16.16
C GLU A 298 -25.42 -6.27 16.01
N THR A 299 -25.29 -6.87 14.84
CA THR A 299 -24.21 -7.80 14.49
C THR A 299 -22.95 -7.09 13.98
N VAL A 300 -23.00 -5.77 13.81
CA VAL A 300 -21.83 -4.96 13.42
C VAL A 300 -21.27 -4.32 14.68
N ARG A 301 -20.03 -4.67 15.01
CA ARG A 301 -19.38 -4.25 16.25
C ARG A 301 -18.05 -3.57 15.99
N LEU A 302 -17.74 -2.62 16.83
CA LEU A 302 -16.42 -1.98 16.95
C LEU A 302 -15.77 -2.43 18.25
N VAL A 303 -14.45 -2.41 18.31
CA VAL A 303 -13.71 -2.62 19.56
C VAL A 303 -13.67 -1.30 20.32
N GLY A 304 -14.36 -1.23 21.46
CA GLY A 304 -14.34 -0.08 22.36
C GLY A 304 -13.34 -0.25 23.51
N GLU A 305 -13.10 0.83 24.26
CA GLU A 305 -12.17 0.79 25.42
C GLU A 305 -12.64 -0.17 26.53
N SER A 306 -13.95 -0.34 26.68
CA SER A 306 -14.57 -1.25 27.66
C SER A 306 -14.98 -2.61 27.07
N GLY A 307 -14.55 -2.91 25.84
CA GLY A 307 -14.93 -4.11 25.09
C GLY A 307 -15.74 -3.81 23.82
N ASP A 308 -16.20 -4.87 23.17
CA ASP A 308 -16.86 -4.79 21.87
C ASP A 308 -18.25 -4.15 21.97
N VAL A 309 -18.50 -3.12 21.17
CA VAL A 309 -19.73 -2.32 21.18
C VAL A 309 -20.47 -2.43 19.85
N SER A 310 -21.78 -2.64 19.91
CA SER A 310 -22.63 -2.64 18.71
C SER A 310 -22.75 -1.23 18.13
N VAL A 311 -22.69 -1.10 16.81
CA VAL A 311 -22.89 0.21 16.14
C VAL A 311 -24.26 0.83 16.43
N THR A 312 -25.27 0.02 16.79
CA THR A 312 -26.61 0.50 17.16
C THR A 312 -26.70 1.04 18.58
N GLU A 313 -25.69 0.77 19.41
CA GLU A 313 -25.61 1.17 20.82
C GLU A 313 -24.56 2.27 21.04
N LEU A 314 -23.81 2.64 20.00
CA LEU A 314 -22.79 3.67 20.06
C LEU A 314 -23.35 5.02 20.50
N SER A 315 -22.56 5.71 21.31
CA SER A 315 -22.84 7.07 21.75
C SER A 315 -21.70 8.04 21.42
N VAL A 316 -22.03 9.29 21.11
CA VAL A 316 -21.03 10.36 20.95
C VAL A 316 -20.25 10.49 22.26
N GLY A 317 -18.93 10.54 22.15
CA GLY A 317 -18.01 10.60 23.29
C GLY A 317 -17.33 9.28 23.64
N GLU A 318 -17.87 8.15 23.19
CA GLU A 318 -17.25 6.82 23.38
C GLU A 318 -15.95 6.69 22.59
N GLN A 319 -15.08 5.79 23.06
CA GLN A 319 -13.79 5.50 22.45
C GLN A 319 -13.87 4.22 21.62
N ILE A 320 -13.36 4.26 20.39
CA ILE A 320 -13.22 3.11 19.50
C ILE A 320 -11.77 2.92 19.07
N MET A 321 -11.38 1.66 18.91
CA MET A 321 -10.03 1.28 18.47
C MET A 321 -9.86 1.58 16.98
N ILE A 322 -8.75 2.24 16.66
CA ILE A 322 -8.44 2.68 15.31
C ILE A 322 -6.93 2.55 15.04
N ARG A 323 -6.58 2.58 13.76
CA ARG A 323 -5.22 2.72 13.24
C ARG A 323 -5.13 4.00 12.44
N PHE A 324 -4.26 4.90 12.86
CA PHE A 324 -3.82 6.01 12.02
C PHE A 324 -2.48 5.69 11.35
N SER A 325 -2.31 6.09 10.09
CA SER A 325 -1.00 6.18 9.45
C SER A 325 -0.79 7.55 8.83
N SER A 326 0.43 8.07 8.91
CA SER A 326 0.87 9.25 8.18
C SER A 326 1.41 8.87 6.79
N GLY A 327 1.27 9.76 5.81
CA GLY A 327 1.85 9.62 4.47
C GLY A 327 0.82 9.65 3.34
N MET A 328 1.30 9.83 2.11
CA MET A 328 0.50 9.71 0.89
C MET A 328 0.25 8.22 0.60
N ARG A 329 -0.89 7.88 0.01
CA ARG A 329 -1.12 6.53 -0.51
C ARG A 329 -1.51 6.56 -1.97
N HIS A 330 -0.89 5.72 -2.78
CA HIS A 330 -1.26 5.53 -4.19
C HIS A 330 -1.64 4.06 -4.39
N ILE A 331 -2.90 3.83 -4.77
CA ILE A 331 -3.51 2.50 -4.89
C ILE A 331 -3.15 1.62 -3.68
N GLY A 332 -3.33 2.20 -2.49
CA GLY A 332 -3.12 1.50 -1.23
C GLY A 332 -1.71 1.42 -0.67
N ARG A 333 -0.68 1.68 -1.48
CA ARG A 333 0.71 1.63 -1.03
C ARG A 333 1.10 2.93 -0.37
N GLY A 334 1.77 2.84 0.79
CA GLY A 334 2.29 3.99 1.51
C GLY A 334 3.48 4.61 0.78
N LEU A 335 3.41 5.91 0.56
CA LEU A 335 4.45 6.75 -0.04
C LEU A 335 4.70 7.95 0.88
N GLU A 336 5.89 8.54 0.77
CA GLU A 336 6.14 9.84 1.39
C GLU A 336 5.28 10.91 0.67
N GLY A 337 5.02 12.06 1.29
CA GLY A 337 4.21 13.13 0.68
C GLY A 337 2.89 13.39 1.38
N GLU A 338 2.14 14.37 0.87
CA GLU A 338 0.92 14.87 1.50
C GLU A 338 -0.34 14.48 0.70
N MET A 339 -1.32 13.90 1.39
CA MET A 339 -2.63 13.56 0.83
C MET A 339 -3.74 14.08 1.76
N ASN A 340 -4.80 14.66 1.18
CA ASN A 340 -5.96 15.15 1.91
C ASN A 340 -7.24 14.51 1.36
N GLU A 341 -7.82 13.58 2.10
CA GLU A 341 -9.12 12.95 1.80
C GLU A 341 -10.21 13.61 2.67
N ARG A 342 -11.37 13.96 2.09
CA ARG A 342 -12.49 14.63 2.77
C ARG A 342 -13.77 13.81 2.75
#